data_AF-A0A4R5P5T7-F1
#
_entry.id   AF-A0A4R5P5T7-F1
#
_cell.length_a   1.000
_cell.length_b   1.000
_cell.length_c   1.000
_cell.angle_alpha   90.00
_cell.angle_beta   90.00
_cell.angle_gamma   90.00
#
_symmetry.space_group_name_H-M   'P 1'
#
loop_
_entity.id
_entity.type
_entity.pdbx_description
1 polymer ?
#
loop_
_entity_poly.entity_id
_entity_poly.type
_entity_poly.pdbx_seq_one_letter_code
_entity_poly.pdbx_strand_id
1 'polypeptide(L)'
;MPHIPPDRHDGARRAWIARHEYTFGFQKRRAELLNRQIRDRARALAVAVPDPHDDKVMDPILARIPGTATAVGAVDVLIVAIVSLTAPVGWLAGYGLYNALIRFIPDRLRSYPIPALLWTAAALGTCLIGLYEQGDSVAQLLVGPWILAQFPATFLAAGVYGILNGWLAVDGSAEWWPVTPPTPEDDPTLVIFGPDEVTSPAIFHSARSING
;
A
#
# COMPACT_ATOMS: atom_id res chain seq x y z
N MET A 1 0.37 0.06 15.89
CA MET A 1 0.45 -0.41 14.49
C MET A 1 1.03 -1.82 14.52
N PRO A 2 0.52 -2.77 13.74
CA PRO A 2 1.21 -4.05 13.58
C PRO A 2 2.63 -3.78 13.08
N HIS A 3 3.62 -4.49 13.62
CA HIS A 3 5.00 -4.42 13.16
C HIS A 3 5.05 -4.90 11.70
N ILE A 4 5.25 -3.97 10.76
CA ILE A 4 5.43 -4.32 9.35
C ILE A 4 6.83 -4.92 9.21
N PRO A 5 7.00 -6.14 8.67
CA PRO A 5 8.32 -6.68 8.35
C PRO A 5 9.11 -5.68 7.50
N PRO A 6 10.44 -5.60 7.65
CA PRO A 6 11.24 -4.69 6.84
C PRO A 6 11.06 -5.04 5.35
N ASP A 7 10.56 -4.06 4.60
CA ASP A 7 10.45 -4.15 3.14
C ASP A 7 11.55 -3.27 2.54
N ARG A 8 12.27 -3.78 1.53
CA ARG A 8 13.27 -3.04 0.76
C ARG A 8 12.70 -1.73 0.17
N HIS A 9 11.38 -1.67 -0.01
CA HIS A 9 10.69 -0.51 -0.56
C HIS A 9 10.28 0.55 0.47
N ASP A 10 10.43 0.31 1.78
CA ASP A 10 9.93 1.20 2.83
C ASP A 10 10.48 2.64 2.71
N GLY A 11 11.75 2.80 2.32
CA GLY A 11 12.36 4.12 2.09
C GLY A 11 11.72 4.89 0.93
N ALA A 12 11.51 4.22 -0.21
CA ALA A 12 10.87 4.80 -1.39
C ALA A 12 9.39 5.13 -1.12
N ARG A 13 8.68 4.21 -0.45
CA ARG A 13 7.28 4.40 -0.05
C ARG A 13 7.13 5.59 0.89
N ARG A 14 8.00 5.73 1.91
CA ARG A 14 8.01 6.90 2.81
C ARG A 14 8.24 8.19 2.04
N ALA A 15 9.22 8.24 1.15
CA ALA A 15 9.53 9.43 0.35
C ALA A 15 8.36 9.83 -0.54
N TRP A 16 7.67 8.85 -1.12
CA TRP A 16 6.46 9.09 -1.91
C TRP A 16 5.33 9.67 -1.07
N ILE A 17 5.04 9.09 0.10
CA ILE A 17 3.97 9.56 0.98
C ILE A 17 4.27 11.00 1.41
N ALA A 18 5.52 11.29 1.82
CA ALA A 18 5.91 12.65 2.21
C ALA A 18 5.81 13.66 1.05
N ARG A 19 5.99 13.23 -0.20
CA ARG A 19 5.81 14.09 -1.38
C ARG A 19 4.35 14.33 -1.75
N HIS A 20 3.47 13.40 -1.40
CA HIS A 20 2.04 13.42 -1.74
C HIS A 20 1.13 13.60 -0.51
N GLU A 21 1.66 14.04 0.63
CA GLU A 21 0.86 14.26 1.83
C GLU A 21 -0.05 15.49 1.70
N TYR A 22 0.33 16.45 0.85
CA TYR A 22 -0.36 17.73 0.65
C TYR A 22 -0.76 18.34 1.99
N THR A 23 -2.03 18.72 2.15
CA THR A 23 -2.58 19.26 3.39
C THR A 23 -3.15 18.15 4.29
N PHE A 24 -3.15 16.88 3.86
CA PHE A 24 -3.86 15.82 4.57
C PHE A 24 -3.09 15.33 5.80
N GLY A 25 -3.66 15.58 6.98
CA GLY A 25 -3.02 15.20 8.23
C GLY A 25 -2.88 13.69 8.39
N PHE A 26 -3.80 12.88 7.87
CA PHE A 26 -3.64 11.42 7.96
C PHE A 26 -2.47 10.88 7.11
N GLN A 27 -2.13 11.52 5.98
CA GLN A 27 -0.97 11.13 5.17
C GLN A 27 0.34 11.52 5.83
N LYS A 28 0.42 12.74 6.37
CA LYS A 28 1.60 13.19 7.11
C LYS A 28 1.90 12.29 8.31
N ARG A 29 0.88 11.98 9.11
CA ARG A 29 1.02 11.02 10.23
C ARG A 29 1.51 9.66 9.74
N ARG A 30 1.06 9.20 8.58
CA ARG A 30 1.47 7.92 8.00
C ARG A 30 2.95 7.93 7.61
N ALA A 31 3.42 9.00 6.95
CA ALA A 31 4.83 9.16 6.63
C ALA A 31 5.70 9.18 7.89
N GLU A 32 5.28 9.89 8.94
CA GLU A 32 5.98 9.98 10.22
C GLU A 32 6.05 8.63 10.94
N LEU A 33 4.96 7.85 10.96
CA LEU A 33 4.95 6.50 11.55
C LEU A 33 5.89 5.55 10.79
N LEU A 34 5.86 5.58 9.47
CA LEU A 34 6.74 4.76 8.65
C LEU A 34 8.21 5.16 8.84
N ASN A 35 8.49 6.47 8.91
CA ASN A 35 9.83 6.99 9.19
C ASN A 35 10.33 6.52 10.56
N ARG A 36 9.48 6.59 11.58
CA ARG A 36 9.81 6.10 12.93
C ARG A 36 10.15 4.62 12.91
N GLN A 37 9.36 3.78 12.23
CA GLN A 37 9.66 2.35 12.09
C GLN A 37 11.02 2.11 11.40
N ILE A 38 11.32 2.83 10.34
CA ILE A 38 12.63 2.72 9.64
C ILE A 38 13.77 3.11 10.60
N ARG A 39 13.63 4.22 11.33
CA ARG A 39 14.63 4.67 12.31
C ARG A 39 14.80 3.68 13.46
N ASP A 40 13.71 3.15 14.00
CA ASP A 40 13.74 2.17 15.09
C ASP A 40 14.50 0.91 14.67
N ARG A 41 14.32 0.44 13.42
CA ARG A 41 15.09 -0.68 12.87
C ARG A 41 16.57 -0.35 12.68
N ALA A 42 16.89 0.82 12.14
CA ALA A 42 18.28 1.26 11.98
C ALA A 42 19.00 1.38 13.32
N ARG A 43 18.31 1.88 14.36
CA ARG A 43 18.83 1.95 15.73
C ARG A 43 19.03 0.57 16.33
N ALA A 44 18.11 -0.37 16.11
CA ALA A 44 18.26 -1.74 16.58
C ALA A 44 19.52 -2.42 16.00
N LEU A 45 19.84 -2.16 14.72
CA LEU A 45 21.08 -2.64 14.09
C LEU A 45 22.33 -1.94 14.65
N ALA A 46 22.24 -0.65 14.95
CA ALA A 46 23.34 0.14 15.49
C ALA A 46 23.50 0.04 17.03
N VAL A 47 22.61 -0.69 17.72
CA VAL A 47 22.52 -0.75 19.19
C VAL A 47 22.47 0.66 19.82
N ALA A 48 21.77 1.58 19.16
CA ALA A 48 21.63 2.97 19.59
C ALA A 48 20.35 3.19 20.40
N VAL A 49 20.42 4.01 21.45
CA VAL A 49 19.26 4.38 22.26
C VAL A 49 18.45 5.48 21.54
N PRO A 50 17.12 5.34 21.41
CA PRO A 50 16.27 6.37 20.80
C PRO A 50 16.15 7.60 21.70
N ASP A 51 16.24 8.80 21.10
CA ASP A 51 15.88 10.06 21.77
C ASP A 51 14.35 10.21 21.78
N PRO A 52 13.69 10.30 22.96
CA PRO A 52 12.25 10.50 23.06
C PRO A 52 11.73 11.79 22.40
N HIS A 53 12.58 12.81 22.19
CA HIS A 53 12.16 14.10 21.65
C HIS A 53 12.13 14.15 20.12
N ASP A 54 12.91 13.32 19.44
CA ASP A 54 13.01 13.27 17.96
C ASP A 54 11.95 12.39 17.28
N ASP A 55 11.16 11.65 18.06
CA ASP A 55 10.16 10.68 17.58
C ASP A 55 8.71 11.09 17.88
N LYS A 56 8.45 12.39 17.99
CA LYS A 56 7.09 12.92 18.09
C LYS A 56 6.38 12.76 16.75
N VAL A 57 5.31 11.97 16.76
CA VAL A 57 4.43 11.73 15.62
C VAL A 57 3.15 12.51 15.86
N MET A 58 2.55 13.02 14.79
CA MET A 58 1.28 13.71 14.85
C MET A 58 0.18 12.86 15.48
N ASP A 59 -0.68 13.51 16.26
CA ASP A 59 -1.76 12.85 16.96
C ASP A 59 -2.76 12.17 16.00
N PRO A 60 -3.34 11.02 16.42
CA PRO A 60 -4.36 10.35 15.64
C PRO A 60 -5.60 11.24 15.48
N ILE A 61 -6.37 11.03 14.41
CA ILE A 61 -7.50 11.89 14.02
C ILE A 61 -8.46 12.14 15.20
N LEU A 62 -8.76 11.12 16.00
CA LEU A 62 -9.68 11.21 17.15
C LEU A 62 -9.10 11.96 18.37
N ALA A 63 -7.78 12.02 18.51
CA ALA A 63 -7.12 12.70 19.62
C ALA A 63 -6.72 14.14 19.29
N ARG A 64 -6.94 14.59 18.05
CA ARG A 64 -6.76 16.00 17.67
C ARG A 64 -7.86 16.81 18.35
N ILE A 65 -7.47 17.61 19.34
CA ILE A 65 -8.38 18.34 20.22
C ILE A 65 -9.39 19.15 19.39
N PRO A 66 -10.72 19.03 19.64
CA PRO A 66 -11.77 19.67 18.84
C PRO A 66 -11.73 21.21 18.79
N GLY A 67 -10.85 21.86 19.55
CA GLY A 67 -10.64 23.32 19.56
C GLY A 67 -9.32 23.81 18.94
N THR A 68 -8.39 22.91 18.59
CA THR A 68 -7.12 23.23 17.89
C THR A 68 -7.09 22.68 16.47
N ALA A 69 -8.20 22.08 16.02
CA ALA A 69 -8.38 21.63 14.65
C ALA A 69 -8.30 22.85 13.72
N THR A 70 -7.13 23.05 13.11
CA THR A 70 -7.01 23.82 11.88
C THR A 70 -8.08 23.34 10.90
N ALA A 71 -8.63 24.21 10.05
CA ALA A 71 -9.71 23.86 9.09
C ALA A 71 -9.43 22.55 8.30
N VAL A 72 -8.15 22.27 8.09
CA VAL A 72 -7.58 21.05 7.53
C VAL A 72 -7.96 19.78 8.29
N GLY A 73 -7.89 19.77 9.62
CA GLY A 73 -8.23 18.60 10.43
C GLY A 73 -9.71 18.21 10.34
N ALA A 74 -10.60 19.19 10.15
CA ALA A 74 -12.03 18.93 9.93
C ALA A 74 -12.28 18.24 8.58
N VAL A 75 -11.50 18.58 7.54
CA VAL A 75 -11.57 17.92 6.24
C VAL A 75 -11.19 16.43 6.35
N ASP A 76 -10.13 16.10 7.09
CA ASP A 76 -9.74 14.71 7.34
C ASP A 76 -10.89 13.90 7.98
N VAL A 77 -11.55 14.48 8.99
CA VAL A 77 -12.69 13.83 9.69
C VAL A 77 -13.88 13.68 8.74
N LEU A 78 -14.18 14.70 7.95
CA LEU A 78 -15.28 14.67 6.99
C LEU A 78 -15.06 13.59 5.92
N ILE A 79 -13.83 13.46 5.39
CA ILE A 79 -13.49 12.41 4.43
C ILE A 79 -13.73 11.03 5.05
N VAL A 80 -13.23 10.79 6.26
CA VAL A 80 -13.41 9.50 6.95
C VAL A 80 -14.90 9.22 7.23
N ALA A 81 -15.67 10.25 7.63
CA ALA A 81 -17.10 10.12 7.87
C ALA A 81 -17.88 9.77 6.60
N ILE A 82 -17.60 10.44 5.48
CA ILE A 82 -18.24 10.16 4.18
C ILE A 82 -17.90 8.74 3.72
N VAL A 83 -16.64 8.32 3.82
CA VAL A 83 -16.23 6.95 3.43
C VAL A 83 -16.91 5.91 4.32
N SER A 84 -16.99 6.16 5.63
CA SER A 84 -17.64 5.25 6.58
C SER A 84 -19.15 5.13 6.34
N LEU A 85 -19.80 6.20 5.87
CA LEU A 85 -21.24 6.19 5.57
C LEU A 85 -21.55 5.54 4.22
N THR A 86 -20.73 5.83 3.21
CA THR A 86 -20.97 5.37 1.83
C THR A 86 -20.61 3.89 1.65
N ALA A 87 -19.49 3.44 2.23
CA ALA A 87 -19.04 2.07 2.07
C ALA A 87 -18.48 1.46 3.36
N PRO A 88 -19.29 1.31 4.43
CA PRO A 88 -18.79 0.79 5.70
C PRO A 88 -18.19 -0.61 5.57
N VAL A 89 -18.92 -1.51 4.91
CA VAL A 89 -18.51 -2.91 4.72
C VAL A 89 -17.42 -2.98 3.65
N GLY A 90 -17.61 -2.30 2.51
CA GLY A 90 -16.65 -2.28 1.43
C GLY A 90 -15.29 -1.70 1.86
N TRP A 91 -15.28 -0.65 2.67
CA TRP A 91 -14.04 -0.06 3.18
C TRP A 91 -13.27 -1.00 4.10
N LEU A 92 -13.96 -1.64 5.06
CA LEU A 92 -13.35 -2.61 5.97
C LEU A 92 -12.85 -3.85 5.22
N ALA A 93 -13.65 -4.38 4.30
CA ALA A 93 -13.26 -5.49 3.44
C ALA A 93 -12.06 -5.12 2.57
N GLY A 94 -12.02 -3.90 2.02
CA GLY A 94 -10.90 -3.41 1.21
C GLY A 94 -9.62 -3.25 2.00
N TYR A 95 -9.70 -2.78 3.25
CA TYR A 95 -8.56 -2.79 4.17
C TYR A 95 -8.07 -4.21 4.46
N GLY A 96 -8.99 -5.16 4.65
CA GLY A 96 -8.67 -6.58 4.78
C GLY A 96 -7.96 -7.15 3.55
N LEU A 97 -8.49 -6.88 2.36
CA LEU A 97 -7.92 -7.29 1.08
C LEU A 97 -6.52 -6.72 0.86
N TYR A 98 -6.32 -5.43 1.15
CA TYR A 98 -5.00 -4.77 1.13
C TYR A 98 -3.99 -5.51 2.01
N ASN A 99 -4.36 -5.81 3.27
CA ASN A 99 -3.47 -6.52 4.19
C ASN A 99 -3.20 -7.96 3.73
N ALA A 100 -4.18 -8.63 3.11
CA ALA A 100 -4.00 -9.97 2.56
C ALA A 100 -3.00 -9.95 1.40
N LEU A 101 -3.11 -8.97 0.48
CA LEU A 101 -2.23 -8.84 -0.67
C LEU A 101 -0.77 -8.55 -0.28
N ILE A 102 -0.55 -7.71 0.72
CA ILE A 102 0.81 -7.41 1.19
C ILE A 102 1.51 -8.64 1.78
N ARG A 103 0.76 -9.58 2.37
CA ARG A 103 1.36 -10.82 2.88
C ARG A 103 1.93 -11.71 1.78
N PHE A 104 1.50 -11.52 0.53
CA PHE A 104 2.08 -12.22 -0.62
C PHE A 104 3.35 -11.55 -1.16
N ILE A 105 3.71 -10.37 -0.65
CA ILE A 105 4.95 -9.67 -1.00
C ILE A 105 6.01 -10.02 0.04
N PRO A 106 7.22 -10.45 -0.35
CA PRO A 106 7.75 -10.52 -1.71
C PRO A 106 7.57 -11.88 -2.41
N ASP A 107 7.07 -12.90 -1.70
CA ASP A 107 7.22 -14.30 -2.14
C ASP A 107 6.46 -14.63 -3.43
N ARG A 108 5.24 -14.12 -3.61
CA ARG A 108 4.41 -14.36 -4.82
C ARG A 108 4.19 -13.12 -5.66
N LEU A 109 4.13 -11.97 -5.01
CA LEU A 109 3.96 -10.67 -5.66
C LEU A 109 5.22 -9.85 -5.46
N ARG A 110 5.76 -9.30 -6.56
CA ARG A 110 6.91 -8.42 -6.54
C ARG A 110 6.55 -7.06 -5.93
N SER A 111 5.33 -6.59 -6.19
CA SER A 111 4.81 -5.31 -5.73
C SER A 111 3.27 -5.33 -5.67
N TYR A 112 2.63 -4.20 -5.37
CA TYR A 112 1.19 -4.17 -5.13
C TYR A 112 0.39 -3.93 -6.43
N PRO A 113 -0.62 -4.77 -6.78
CA PRO A 113 -1.35 -4.70 -8.04
C PRO A 113 -2.41 -3.59 -8.05
N ILE A 114 -2.00 -2.32 -8.13
CA ILE A 114 -2.93 -1.18 -8.11
C ILE A 114 -3.88 -1.20 -9.33
N PRO A 115 -3.41 -1.37 -10.58
CA PRO A 115 -4.29 -1.35 -11.75
C PRO A 115 -5.34 -2.46 -11.72
N ALA A 116 -4.97 -3.71 -11.41
CA ALA A 116 -5.96 -4.79 -11.35
C ALA A 116 -7.07 -4.49 -10.34
N LEU A 117 -6.74 -3.94 -9.16
CA LEU A 117 -7.76 -3.60 -8.16
C LEU A 117 -8.67 -2.47 -8.64
N LEU A 118 -8.11 -1.39 -9.19
CA LEU A 118 -8.91 -0.27 -9.67
C LEU A 118 -9.79 -0.64 -10.87
N TRP A 119 -9.26 -1.43 -11.81
CA TRP A 119 -10.03 -1.90 -12.95
C TRP A 119 -11.07 -2.96 -12.57
N THR A 120 -10.79 -3.82 -11.59
CA THR A 120 -11.81 -4.74 -11.05
C THR A 120 -12.95 -3.96 -10.40
N ALA A 121 -12.62 -2.92 -9.62
CA ALA A 121 -13.63 -2.03 -9.04
C ALA A 121 -14.47 -1.34 -10.12
N ALA A 122 -13.83 -0.81 -11.16
CA ALA A 122 -14.51 -0.17 -12.28
C ALA A 122 -15.42 -1.15 -13.02
N ALA A 123 -14.93 -2.34 -13.38
CA ALA A 123 -15.69 -3.37 -14.07
C ALA A 123 -16.92 -3.80 -13.25
N LEU A 124 -16.76 -4.08 -11.96
CA LEU A 124 -17.86 -4.43 -11.08
C LEU A 124 -18.86 -3.28 -10.89
N GLY A 125 -18.37 -2.05 -10.80
CA GLY A 125 -19.22 -0.86 -10.75
C GLY A 125 -20.05 -0.66 -12.02
N THR A 126 -19.44 -0.86 -13.19
CA THR A 126 -20.13 -0.82 -14.48
C THR A 126 -21.17 -1.95 -14.59
N CYS A 127 -20.84 -3.17 -14.19
CA CYS A 127 -21.79 -4.28 -14.14
C CYS A 127 -22.97 -3.97 -13.21
N LEU A 128 -22.73 -3.37 -12.04
CA LEU A 128 -23.80 -2.97 -11.14
C LEU A 128 -24.75 -1.97 -11.81
N ILE A 129 -24.22 -0.93 -12.46
CA ILE A 129 -25.06 0.08 -13.14
C ILE A 129 -25.85 -0.54 -14.29
N GLY A 130 -25.23 -1.44 -15.07
CA GLY A 130 -25.84 -2.01 -16.27
C GLY A 130 -26.80 -3.18 -16.03
N LEU A 131 -26.64 -3.91 -14.92
CA LEU A 131 -27.40 -5.13 -14.62
C LEU A 131 -28.39 -4.97 -13.46
N TYR A 132 -28.35 -3.84 -12.73
CA TYR A 132 -29.27 -3.61 -11.62
C TYR A 132 -30.65 -3.24 -12.14
N GLU A 133 -31.61 -4.16 -11.97
CA GLU A 133 -33.02 -3.89 -12.21
C GLU A 133 -33.65 -3.28 -10.95
N GLN A 134 -34.18 -2.07 -11.11
CA GLN A 134 -34.91 -1.39 -10.05
C GLN A 134 -36.31 -2.02 -9.91
N GLY A 135 -36.70 -2.35 -8.68
CA GLY A 135 -38.09 -2.72 -8.37
C GLY A 135 -38.93 -1.54 -7.86
N ASP A 136 -40.21 -1.79 -7.60
CA ASP A 136 -41.20 -0.73 -7.33
C ASP A 136 -41.08 -0.06 -5.95
N SER A 137 -40.13 -0.49 -5.11
CA SER A 137 -39.96 0.03 -3.75
C SER A 137 -38.81 1.03 -3.62
N VAL A 138 -38.98 2.05 -2.76
CA VAL A 138 -37.91 3.01 -2.39
C VAL A 138 -36.69 2.29 -1.80
N ALA A 139 -36.91 1.19 -1.09
CA ALA A 139 -35.82 0.36 -0.54
C ALA A 139 -34.99 -0.28 -1.66
N GLN A 140 -35.62 -0.80 -2.72
CA GLN A 140 -34.89 -1.31 -3.88
C GLN A 140 -34.18 -0.16 -4.62
N LEU A 141 -34.81 1.01 -4.78
CA LEU A 141 -34.15 2.15 -5.42
C LEU A 141 -32.86 2.61 -4.71
N LEU A 142 -32.84 2.65 -3.37
CA LEU A 142 -31.71 3.24 -2.62
C LEU A 142 -30.84 2.19 -1.90
N VAL A 143 -31.46 1.29 -1.15
CA VAL A 143 -30.74 0.33 -0.29
C VAL A 143 -30.16 -0.81 -1.10
N GLY A 144 -30.92 -1.31 -2.08
CA GLY A 144 -30.50 -2.38 -3.00
C GLY A 144 -29.14 -2.10 -3.65
N PRO A 145 -28.99 -1.02 -4.44
CA PRO A 145 -27.72 -0.69 -5.08
C PRO A 145 -26.66 -0.28 -4.07
N TRP A 146 -27.02 0.33 -2.93
CA TRP A 146 -26.05 0.67 -1.88
C TRP A 146 -25.38 -0.55 -1.25
N ILE A 147 -26.13 -1.64 -1.01
CA ILE A 147 -25.57 -2.91 -0.53
C ILE A 147 -24.68 -3.53 -1.60
N LEU A 148 -25.13 -3.57 -2.85
CA LEU A 148 -24.36 -4.16 -3.95
C LEU A 148 -23.09 -3.35 -4.26
N ALA A 149 -23.12 -2.03 -4.08
CA ALA A 149 -21.97 -1.16 -4.27
C ALA A 149 -20.83 -1.43 -3.28
N GLN A 150 -21.06 -2.16 -2.18
CA GLN A 150 -20.00 -2.56 -1.25
C GLN A 150 -18.96 -3.48 -1.92
N PHE A 151 -19.36 -4.27 -2.93
CA PHE A 151 -18.44 -5.14 -3.68
C PHE A 151 -17.40 -4.34 -4.49
N PRO A 152 -17.77 -3.46 -5.45
CA PRO A 152 -16.79 -2.62 -6.13
C PRO A 152 -16.03 -1.70 -5.18
N ALA A 153 -16.69 -1.20 -4.11
CA ALA A 153 -16.03 -0.36 -3.10
C ALA A 153 -14.90 -1.11 -2.36
N THR A 154 -14.99 -2.43 -2.21
CA THR A 154 -13.94 -3.27 -1.61
C THR A 154 -12.63 -3.18 -2.40
N PHE A 155 -12.71 -3.40 -3.71
CA PHE A 155 -11.55 -3.34 -4.60
C PHE A 155 -11.02 -1.92 -4.75
N LEU A 156 -11.93 -0.93 -4.83
CA LEU A 156 -11.55 0.48 -4.88
C LEU A 156 -10.78 0.89 -3.63
N ALA A 157 -11.31 0.56 -2.43
CA ALA A 157 -10.65 0.86 -1.17
C ALA A 157 -9.27 0.19 -1.09
N ALA A 158 -9.15 -1.08 -1.49
CA ALA A 158 -7.87 -1.78 -1.52
C ALA A 158 -6.85 -1.11 -2.47
N GLY A 159 -7.28 -0.69 -3.67
CA GLY A 159 -6.43 0.03 -4.62
C GLY A 159 -5.99 1.40 -4.08
N VAL A 160 -6.92 2.15 -3.51
CA VAL A 160 -6.65 3.45 -2.85
C VAL A 160 -5.69 3.25 -1.66
N TYR A 161 -5.85 2.23 -0.84
CA TYR A 161 -4.89 1.91 0.21
C TYR A 161 -3.50 1.62 -0.35
N GLY A 162 -3.38 0.92 -1.50
CA GLY A 162 -2.12 0.73 -2.21
C GLY A 162 -1.44 2.07 -2.54
N ILE A 163 -2.18 2.97 -3.18
CA ILE A 163 -1.71 4.33 -3.51
C ILE A 163 -1.30 5.08 -2.25
N LEU A 164 -2.20 5.19 -1.28
CA LEU A 164 -1.97 5.97 -0.06
C LEU A 164 -0.87 5.38 0.84
N ASN A 165 -0.47 4.12 0.66
CA ASN A 165 0.67 3.51 1.36
C ASN A 165 1.97 3.56 0.54
N GLY A 166 2.00 4.35 -0.53
CA GLY A 166 3.19 4.67 -1.31
C GLY A 166 3.63 3.60 -2.29
N TRP A 167 2.79 2.60 -2.58
CA TRP A 167 3.17 1.51 -3.49
C TRP A 167 3.43 1.99 -4.92
N LEU A 168 2.90 3.15 -5.33
CA LEU A 168 3.22 3.77 -6.62
C LEU A 168 4.70 4.15 -6.81
N ALA A 169 5.49 4.23 -5.73
CA ALA A 169 6.93 4.44 -5.83
C ALA A 169 7.73 3.14 -6.05
N VAL A 170 7.05 2.00 -6.07
CA VAL A 170 7.67 0.70 -6.30
C VAL A 170 7.46 0.29 -7.75
N ASP A 171 8.56 0.00 -8.43
CA ASP A 171 8.52 -0.52 -9.80
C ASP A 171 7.73 -1.82 -9.86
N GLY A 172 6.85 -1.93 -10.86
CA GLY A 172 5.89 -3.02 -11.02
C GLY A 172 4.51 -2.74 -10.41
N SER A 173 4.35 -1.78 -9.50
CA SER A 173 3.01 -1.51 -8.92
C SER A 173 2.03 -0.89 -9.93
N ALA A 174 2.52 -0.45 -11.08
CA ALA A 174 1.72 0.00 -12.22
C ALA A 174 1.44 -1.12 -13.25
N GLU A 175 1.94 -2.34 -13.01
CA GLU A 175 1.62 -3.51 -13.83
C GLU A 175 0.28 -4.09 -13.38
N TRP A 176 -0.38 -4.81 -14.30
CA TRP A 176 -1.68 -5.42 -14.02
C TRP A 176 -1.61 -6.37 -12.81
N TRP A 177 -0.63 -7.28 -12.82
CA TRP A 177 -0.41 -8.25 -11.74
C TRP A 177 1.10 -8.56 -11.63
N PRO A 178 1.85 -7.89 -10.75
CA PRO A 178 3.30 -7.97 -10.69
C PRO A 178 3.74 -9.24 -9.94
N VAL A 179 3.82 -10.35 -10.68
CA VAL A 179 4.29 -11.65 -10.16
C VAL A 179 5.79 -11.59 -9.88
N THR A 180 6.22 -12.19 -8.77
CA THR A 180 7.65 -12.37 -8.50
C THR A 180 8.25 -13.32 -9.54
N PRO A 181 9.30 -12.91 -10.28
CA PRO A 181 9.96 -13.80 -11.21
C PRO A 181 10.45 -15.07 -10.49
N PRO A 182 10.34 -16.26 -11.10
CA PRO A 182 10.88 -17.48 -10.53
C PRO A 182 12.38 -17.32 -10.26
N THR A 183 12.86 -17.81 -9.12
CA THR A 183 14.29 -17.78 -8.83
C THR A 183 14.99 -18.98 -9.50
N PRO A 184 16.30 -18.93 -9.74
CA PRO A 184 17.04 -20.07 -10.26
C PRO A 184 16.97 -21.33 -9.37
N GLU A 185 16.61 -21.17 -8.09
CA GLU A 185 16.32 -22.30 -7.19
C GLU A 185 14.98 -22.99 -7.53
N ASP A 186 14.02 -22.25 -8.08
CA ASP A 186 12.71 -22.75 -8.50
C ASP A 186 12.72 -23.36 -9.91
N ASP A 187 13.55 -22.84 -10.82
CA ASP A 187 13.73 -23.35 -12.18
C ASP A 187 15.20 -23.30 -12.61
N PRO A 188 15.91 -24.45 -12.70
CA PRO A 188 17.33 -24.49 -13.06
C PRO A 188 17.60 -24.08 -14.51
N THR A 189 16.57 -23.97 -15.37
CA THR A 189 16.75 -23.47 -16.74
C THR A 189 16.99 -21.96 -16.80
N LEU A 190 16.62 -21.21 -15.75
CA LEU A 190 16.91 -19.77 -15.62
C LEU A 190 18.40 -19.47 -15.40
N VAL A 191 19.19 -20.44 -14.91
CA VAL A 191 20.65 -20.32 -14.86
C VAL A 191 21.26 -20.30 -16.26
N ILE A 192 20.58 -20.92 -17.24
CA ILE A 192 21.08 -21.11 -18.61
C ILE A 192 20.62 -19.97 -19.53
N PHE A 193 19.43 -19.38 -19.29
CA PHE A 193 18.81 -18.39 -20.20
C PHE A 193 18.30 -17.10 -19.51
N GLY A 194 18.61 -16.88 -18.23
CA GLY A 194 18.13 -15.70 -17.49
C GLY A 194 18.68 -14.37 -18.05
N PRO A 195 17.93 -13.25 -17.93
CA PRO A 195 18.43 -11.93 -18.31
C PRO A 195 19.63 -11.59 -17.42
N ASP A 196 20.75 -11.25 -18.04
CA ASP A 196 22.01 -10.88 -17.36
C ASP A 196 21.76 -9.84 -16.25
N GLU A 197 21.57 -10.31 -15.02
CA GLU A 197 21.64 -9.47 -13.84
C GLU A 197 23.13 -9.18 -13.61
N VAL A 198 23.50 -7.92 -13.82
CA VAL A 198 24.85 -7.29 -13.74
C VAL A 198 25.49 -7.39 -12.33
N THR A 199 25.11 -8.38 -11.52
CA THR A 199 25.67 -8.63 -10.18
C THR A 199 25.93 -10.11 -9.89
N SER A 200 25.89 -11.01 -10.88
CA SER A 200 26.40 -12.36 -10.66
C SER A 200 27.91 -12.32 -10.39
N PRO A 201 28.42 -12.98 -9.33
CA PRO A 201 29.84 -13.01 -9.04
C PRO A 201 30.58 -13.63 -10.24
N ALA A 202 31.71 -13.03 -10.62
CA ALA A 202 32.48 -13.46 -11.79
C ALA A 202 32.79 -14.96 -11.69
N ILE A 203 32.25 -15.75 -12.63
CA ILE A 203 32.48 -17.20 -12.75
C ILE A 203 33.96 -17.49 -13.06
N PHE A 204 34.70 -16.50 -13.55
CA PHE A 204 36.13 -16.56 -13.75
C PHE A 204 36.88 -15.93 -12.58
N HIS A 205 37.62 -16.75 -11.82
CA HIS A 205 38.71 -16.23 -11.01
C HIS A 205 39.75 -15.61 -11.95
N SER A 206 39.98 -14.30 -11.84
CA SER A 206 41.12 -13.67 -12.49
C SER A 206 42.40 -14.31 -11.91
N ALA A 207 43.15 -14.98 -12.78
CA ALA A 207 44.41 -15.57 -12.41
C ALA A 207 45.36 -14.46 -11.91
N ARG A 208 45.67 -14.54 -10.61
CA ARG A 208 46.88 -14.07 -9.93
C ARG A 208 47.88 -13.36 -10.87
N SER A 209 47.99 -12.04 -10.76
CA SER A 209 49.22 -11.34 -11.14
C SER A 209 50.29 -11.68 -10.11
N ILE A 210 51.06 -12.71 -10.43
CA ILE A 210 52.41 -12.90 -9.89
C ILE A 210 53.28 -11.95 -10.68
N ASN A 211 53.99 -11.05 -9.99
CA ASN A 211 55.34 -10.55 -10.28
C ASN A 211 55.49 -9.04 -10.03
N GLY A 212 56.51 -8.69 -9.24
CA GLY A 212 57.16 -7.39 -9.20
C GLY A 212 57.16 -6.73 -7.84
#